data_AF-A0A645HZN8-F1
#
_entry.id   AF-A0A645HZN8-F1
#
_cell.length_a   1.000
_cell.length_b   1.000
_cell.length_c   1.000
_cell.angle_alpha   90.00
_cell.angle_beta   90.00
_cell.angle_gamma   90.00
#
_symmetry.space_group_name_H-M   'P 1'
#
loop_
_entity.id
_entity.type
_entity.pdbx_description
1 polymer ?
#
loop_
_entity_poly.entity_id
_entity_poly.type
_entity_poly.pdbx_seq_one_letter_code
_entity_poly.pdbx_strand_id
1 'polypeptide(L)'
;MLYENSEFNAEWSKEEVEELQEYNRRYEVRSDEEKYVRLYILPPDDEEDKDAEWCSAGEVLMKLRRNRKILSGDALRVTPQKIGSALTAIGLRKESKRTPGIENPQYKYWLKFNF
;
A
#
# COMPACT_ATOMS: atom_id res chain seq x y z
N MET A 1 -16.11 -12.24 -53.47
CA MET A 1 -15.32 -11.12 -52.95
C MET A 1 -15.82 -10.83 -51.56
N LEU A 2 -15.02 -11.12 -50.53
CA LEU A 2 -15.26 -10.63 -49.18
C LEU A 2 -14.90 -9.14 -49.22
N TYR A 3 -15.86 -8.28 -48.88
CA TYR A 3 -15.72 -6.84 -48.96
C TYR A 3 -14.55 -6.37 -48.08
N GLU A 4 -13.54 -5.77 -48.72
CA GLU A 4 -12.63 -4.81 -48.10
C GLU A 4 -13.49 -3.66 -47.56
N ASN A 5 -13.72 -3.65 -46.25
CA ASN A 5 -14.00 -2.48 -45.42
C ASN A 5 -14.28 -3.00 -44.00
N SER A 6 -13.29 -3.66 -43.40
CA SER A 6 -13.26 -3.72 -41.94
C SER A 6 -12.43 -2.54 -41.49
N GLU A 7 -13.07 -1.50 -40.94
CA GLU A 7 -12.43 -0.50 -40.08
C GLU A 7 -11.98 -1.16 -38.76
N PHE A 8 -11.36 -2.34 -38.85
CA PHE A 8 -10.83 -3.06 -37.72
C PHE A 8 -9.57 -2.33 -37.28
N ASN A 9 -9.75 -1.43 -36.32
CA ASN A 9 -8.64 -0.79 -35.66
C ASN A 9 -8.05 -1.78 -34.65
N ALA A 10 -6.84 -2.28 -34.92
CA ALA A 10 -6.14 -3.23 -34.07
C ALA A 10 -5.50 -2.57 -32.83
N GLU A 11 -5.61 -1.25 -32.72
CA GLU A 11 -5.07 -0.47 -31.60
C GLU A 11 -6.10 -0.33 -30.49
N TRP A 12 -5.68 -0.61 -29.26
CA TRP A 12 -6.50 -0.38 -28.08
C TRP A 12 -6.67 1.13 -27.88
N SER A 13 -7.92 1.57 -27.79
CA SER A 13 -8.22 2.93 -27.37
C SER A 13 -7.81 3.15 -25.92
N LYS A 14 -7.57 4.41 -25.55
CA LYS A 14 -7.21 4.78 -24.18
C LYS A 14 -8.27 4.33 -23.16
N GLU A 15 -9.54 4.43 -23.54
CA GLU A 15 -10.69 4.03 -22.70
C GLU A 15 -10.69 2.51 -22.46
N GLU A 16 -10.47 1.69 -23.49
CA GLU A 16 -10.37 0.24 -23.33
C GLU A 16 -9.15 -0.18 -22.48
N VAL A 17 -8.04 0.55 -22.58
CA VAL A 17 -6.87 0.32 -21.73
C VAL A 17 -7.20 0.63 -20.26
N GLU A 18 -7.90 1.73 -19.98
CA GLU A 18 -8.32 2.11 -18.62
C GLU A 18 -9.30 1.07 -18.03
N GLU A 19 -10.29 0.62 -18.82
CA GLU A 19 -11.23 -0.43 -18.41
C GLU A 19 -10.51 -1.76 -18.14
N LEU A 20 -9.57 -2.16 -18.99
CA LEU A 20 -8.76 -3.36 -18.77
C LEU A 20 -7.89 -3.26 -17.51
N GLN A 21 -7.30 -2.10 -17.24
CA GLN A 21 -6.53 -1.88 -16.02
C GLN A 21 -7.42 -1.95 -14.77
N GLU A 22 -8.64 -1.43 -14.83
CA GLU A 22 -9.60 -1.53 -13.75
C GLU A 22 -10.12 -2.96 -13.56
N TYR A 23 -10.39 -3.68 -14.65
CA TYR A 23 -10.75 -5.09 -14.62
C TYR A 23 -9.63 -5.93 -13.99
N ASN A 24 -8.38 -5.73 -14.42
CA ASN A 24 -7.22 -6.45 -13.90
C ASN A 24 -6.96 -6.15 -12.42
N ARG A 25 -7.19 -4.93 -11.95
CA ARG A 25 -7.10 -4.57 -10.51
C ARG A 25 -8.04 -5.38 -9.62
N ARG A 26 -9.14 -5.94 -10.16
CA ARG A 26 -10.06 -6.82 -9.42
C ARG A 26 -9.47 -8.22 -9.17
N TYR A 27 -8.59 -8.68 -10.05
CA TYR A 27 -7.96 -10.00 -10.00
C TYR A 27 -6.50 -9.97 -9.55
N GLU A 28 -6.01 -8.79 -9.16
CA GLU A 28 -4.67 -8.61 -8.63
C GLU A 28 -4.51 -9.51 -7.38
N VAL A 29 -3.62 -10.51 -7.49
CA VAL A 29 -3.27 -11.40 -6.38
C VAL A 29 -2.48 -10.58 -5.38
N ARG A 30 -3.19 -10.01 -4.42
CA ARG A 30 -2.60 -9.21 -3.35
C ARG A 30 -1.93 -10.12 -2.34
N SER A 31 -0.76 -9.70 -1.88
CA SER A 31 -0.11 -10.37 -0.75
C SER A 31 -0.88 -10.09 0.54
N ASP A 32 -0.76 -10.99 1.52
CA ASP A 32 -1.47 -10.89 2.80
C ASP A 32 -1.19 -9.53 3.49
N GLU A 33 0.05 -9.05 3.44
CA GLU A 33 0.46 -7.75 3.98
C GLU A 33 -0.22 -6.54 3.29
N GLU A 34 -0.35 -6.54 1.96
CA GLU A 34 -0.97 -5.44 1.22
C GLU A 34 -2.45 -5.30 1.55
N LYS A 35 -3.12 -6.44 1.74
CA LYS A 35 -4.51 -6.46 2.21
C LYS A 35 -4.63 -5.72 3.55
N TYR A 36 -3.80 -6.04 4.53
CA TYR A 36 -3.86 -5.41 5.85
C TYR A 36 -3.47 -3.93 5.83
N VAL A 37 -2.45 -3.57 5.06
CA VAL A 37 -2.01 -2.17 4.92
C VAL A 37 -3.13 -1.33 4.29
N ARG A 38 -3.74 -1.78 3.18
CA ARG A 38 -4.82 -1.01 2.54
C ARG A 38 -6.10 -0.90 3.38
N LEU A 39 -6.40 -1.89 4.22
CA LEU A 39 -7.60 -1.87 5.05
C LEU A 39 -7.46 -0.93 6.26
N TYR A 40 -6.27 -0.88 6.85
CA TYR A 40 -6.08 -0.30 8.18
C TYR A 40 -5.11 0.87 8.24
N ILE A 41 -4.44 1.20 7.13
CA ILE A 41 -3.47 2.28 7.05
C ILE A 41 -3.93 3.29 6.02
N LEU A 42 -3.97 4.55 6.44
CA LEU A 42 -4.27 5.69 5.57
C LEU A 42 -3.05 6.61 5.49
N PRO A 43 -2.83 7.27 4.34
CA PRO A 43 -1.88 8.36 4.26
C PRO A 43 -2.34 9.54 5.13
N PRO A 44 -1.40 10.35 5.64
CA PRO A 44 -1.74 11.63 6.28
C PRO A 44 -2.39 12.58 5.26
N ASP A 45 -3.31 13.44 5.72
CA ASP A 45 -4.01 14.39 4.84
C ASP A 45 -3.11 15.59 4.50
N ASP A 46 -2.29 16.03 5.45
CA ASP A 46 -1.30 17.09 5.30
C ASP A 46 -0.08 16.87 6.24
N GLU A 47 0.90 17.76 6.18
CA GLU A 47 2.14 17.68 7.00
C GLU A 47 1.89 17.92 8.50
N GLU A 48 0.75 18.51 8.88
CA GLU A 48 0.40 18.86 10.26
C GLU A 48 -0.70 17.96 10.84
N ASP A 49 -1.00 16.86 10.15
CA ASP A 49 -2.05 15.92 10.51
C ASP A 49 -1.77 15.34 11.90
N LYS A 50 -2.57 15.77 12.88
CA LYS A 50 -2.40 15.40 14.30
C LYS A 50 -2.69 13.93 14.57
N ASP A 51 -3.43 13.29 13.69
CA ASP A 51 -3.77 11.87 13.78
C ASP A 51 -2.68 11.00 13.12
N ALA A 52 -1.74 11.61 12.39
CA ALA A 52 -0.63 10.91 11.78
C ALA A 52 0.45 10.55 12.79
N GLU A 53 0.87 9.29 12.76
CA GLU A 53 1.87 8.74 13.64
C GLU A 53 3.15 8.38 12.89
N TRP A 54 4.31 8.69 13.48
CA TRP A 54 5.62 8.39 12.91
C TRP A 54 6.09 6.97 13.32
N CYS A 55 5.76 5.99 12.49
CA CYS A 55 5.93 4.56 12.79
C CYS A 55 6.88 3.86 11.81
N SER A 56 7.72 2.97 12.33
CA SER A 56 8.45 1.97 11.56
C SER A 56 7.53 0.81 11.17
N ALA A 57 7.90 0.06 10.13
CA ALA A 57 7.11 -1.11 9.70
C ALA A 57 6.93 -2.16 10.82
N GLY A 58 7.91 -2.29 11.72
CA GLY A 58 7.80 -3.16 12.90
C GLY A 58 6.77 -2.65 13.92
N GLU A 59 6.75 -1.34 14.18
CA GLU A 59 5.76 -0.70 15.07
C GLU A 59 4.34 -0.81 14.48
N VAL A 60 4.20 -0.62 13.15
CA VAL A 60 2.93 -0.83 12.44
C VAL A 60 2.44 -2.26 12.62
N LEU A 61 3.28 -3.25 12.36
CA LEU A 61 2.92 -4.66 12.53
C LEU A 61 2.52 -4.97 13.98
N MET A 62 3.26 -4.43 14.95
CA MET A 62 2.95 -4.61 16.37
C MET A 62 1.58 -4.04 16.72
N LYS A 63 1.23 -2.85 16.20
CA LYS A 63 -0.09 -2.23 16.40
C LYS A 63 -1.21 -3.03 15.75
N LEU A 64 -1.00 -3.52 14.52
CA LEU A 64 -1.98 -4.37 13.84
C LEU A 64 -2.24 -5.67 14.62
N ARG A 65 -1.18 -6.30 15.15
CA ARG A 65 -1.30 -7.51 15.98
C ARG A 65 -1.99 -7.22 17.31
N ARG A 66 -1.60 -6.14 18.01
CA ARG A 66 -2.19 -5.74 19.30
C ARG A 66 -3.69 -5.47 19.16
N ASN A 67 -4.11 -4.85 18.07
CA ASN A 67 -5.51 -4.55 17.78
C ASN A 67 -6.25 -5.67 17.04
N ARG A 68 -5.67 -6.89 17.00
CA ARG A 68 -6.26 -8.10 16.40
C ARG A 68 -6.72 -7.90 14.95
N LYS A 69 -6.00 -7.08 14.18
CA LYS A 69 -6.31 -6.77 12.77
C LYS A 69 -5.77 -7.81 11.80
N ILE A 70 -4.85 -8.66 12.24
CA ILE A 70 -4.26 -9.74 11.45
C ILE A 70 -4.89 -11.06 11.86
N LEU A 71 -5.40 -11.82 10.89
CA LEU A 71 -5.91 -13.16 11.11
C LEU A 71 -4.79 -14.09 11.56
N SER A 72 -5.09 -15.00 12.48
CA SER A 72 -4.09 -15.91 13.06
C SER A 72 -3.36 -16.76 12.00
N GLY A 73 -4.04 -17.13 10.91
CA GLY A 73 -3.44 -17.88 9.80
C GLY A 73 -2.38 -17.09 9.01
N ASP A 74 -2.48 -15.77 8.99
CA ASP A 74 -1.59 -14.90 8.21
C ASP A 74 -0.44 -14.35 9.07
N ALA A 75 -0.54 -14.47 10.41
CA ALA A 75 0.36 -13.84 11.36
C ALA A 75 1.85 -14.18 11.14
N LEU A 76 2.15 -15.41 10.69
CA LEU A 76 3.51 -15.85 10.36
C LEU A 76 4.02 -15.33 9.02
N ARG A 77 3.11 -15.08 8.07
CA ARG A 77 3.44 -14.63 6.70
C ARG A 77 3.66 -13.13 6.63
N VAL A 78 2.96 -12.38 7.48
CA VAL A 78 3.08 -10.93 7.60
C VAL A 78 4.27 -10.58 8.48
N THR A 79 5.36 -10.13 7.85
CA THR A 79 6.62 -9.73 8.50
C THR A 79 6.85 -8.22 8.40
N PRO A 80 7.69 -7.62 9.25
CA PRO A 80 8.01 -6.19 9.17
C PRO A 80 8.57 -5.78 7.81
N GLN A 81 9.40 -6.62 7.18
CA GLN A 81 9.97 -6.34 5.86
C GLN A 81 8.86 -6.22 4.81
N LYS A 82 7.93 -7.17 4.79
CA LYS A 82 6.79 -7.19 3.87
C LYS A 82 5.82 -6.03 4.10
N ILE A 83 5.56 -5.68 5.35
CA ILE A 83 4.79 -4.46 5.69
C ILE A 83 5.49 -3.22 5.13
N GLY A 84 6.82 -3.10 5.26
CA GLY A 84 7.57 -1.97 4.68
C GLY A 84 7.42 -1.89 3.15
N SER A 85 7.48 -3.04 2.46
CA SER A 85 7.23 -3.12 1.02
C SER A 85 5.80 -2.70 0.67
N ALA A 86 4.81 -3.21 1.40
CA ALA A 86 3.40 -2.88 1.20
C ALA A 86 3.08 -1.40 1.47
N LEU A 87 3.66 -0.79 2.51
CA LEU A 87 3.55 0.65 2.80
C LEU A 87 4.12 1.47 1.64
N THR A 88 5.23 1.05 1.07
CA THR A 88 5.84 1.73 -0.08
C THR A 88 4.97 1.55 -1.34
N ALA A 89 4.36 0.37 -1.53
CA ALA A 89 3.48 0.08 -2.66
C ALA A 89 2.19 0.92 -2.66
N ILE A 90 1.68 1.30 -1.48
CA ILE A 90 0.53 2.24 -1.39
C ILE A 90 0.94 3.71 -1.52
N GLY A 91 2.23 4.01 -1.75
CA GLY A 91 2.73 5.35 -2.01
C GLY A 91 3.28 6.10 -0.79
N LEU A 92 3.36 5.47 0.39
CA LEU A 92 3.97 6.11 1.55
C LEU A 92 5.49 6.21 1.40
N ARG A 93 6.04 7.38 1.71
CA ARG A 93 7.47 7.64 1.67
C ARG A 93 8.09 7.47 3.05
N LYS A 94 9.30 6.92 3.06
CA LYS A 94 10.08 6.74 4.28
C LYS A 94 10.87 8.01 4.54
N GLU A 95 10.70 8.59 5.72
CA GLU A 95 11.39 9.80 6.13
C GLU A 95 12.48 9.48 7.15
N SER A 96 13.61 10.17 7.01
CA SER A 96 14.69 10.15 7.98
C SER A 96 14.56 11.33 8.93
N LYS A 97 14.46 11.07 10.23
CA LYS A 97 14.55 12.12 11.26
C LYS A 97 15.66 11.78 12.25
N ARG A 98 16.46 12.79 12.58
CA ARG A 98 17.41 12.71 13.69
C ARG A 98 16.70 13.18 14.95
N THR A 99 16.44 12.26 15.87
CA THR A 99 15.86 12.59 17.16
C THR A 99 16.99 12.95 18.12
N PRO A 100 16.87 14.02 18.92
CA PRO A 100 17.87 14.36 19.94
C PRO A 100 18.11 13.17 20.86
N GLY A 101 19.37 12.79 21.07
CA GLY A 101 19.76 11.66 21.93
C GLY A 101 19.87 10.31 21.24
N ILE A 102 19.57 10.20 19.93
CA ILE A 102 19.83 8.99 19.14
C ILE A 102 20.91 9.29 18.12
N GLU A 103 22.01 8.54 18.17
CA GLU A 103 23.18 8.74 17.30
C GLU A 103 22.86 8.50 15.82
N ASN A 104 22.03 7.49 15.54
CA ASN A 104 21.66 7.10 14.19
C ASN A 104 20.32 7.71 13.75
N PRO A 105 20.20 8.22 12.51
CA PRO A 105 18.93 8.67 11.97
C PRO A 105 17.95 7.50 11.91
N GLN A 106 16.70 7.76 12.32
CA GLN A 106 15.64 6.76 12.23
C GLN A 106 14.85 6.95 10.94
N TYR A 107 14.52 5.84 10.29
CA TYR A 107 13.75 5.81 9.05
C TYR A 107 12.36 5.22 9.31
N LYS A 108 11.32 6.05 9.23
CA LYS A 108 9.93 5.67 9.53
C LYS A 108 8.96 6.29 8.53
N TYR A 109 7.68 5.98 8.67
CA TYR A 109 6.59 6.47 7.82
C TYR A 109 5.63 7.31 8.66
N TRP A 110 5.09 8.37 8.09
CA TRP A 110 3.90 9.04 8.61
C TRP A 110 2.67 8.34 8.07
N LEU A 111 1.78 7.92 8.96
CA LEU A 111 0.58 7.19 8.60
C LEU A 111 -0.50 7.31 9.68
N LYS A 112 -1.74 7.09 9.28
CA LYS A 112 -2.89 7.00 10.18
C LYS A 112 -3.39 5.57 10.28
N PHE A 113 -3.87 5.18 11.45
CA PHE A 113 -4.54 3.90 11.65
C PHE A 113 -6.06 4.09 11.52
N ASN A 114 -6.70 3.27 10.70
CA ASN A 114 -8.14 3.28 10.47
C ASN A 114 -8.82 2.16 11.26
N PHE A 115 -8.89 2.30 12.60
CA PHE A 115 -9.62 1.40 13.48
C PHE A 115 -9.73 1.86 14.94
#